data_AF-A0A2U0S1B6-F1
#
_entry.id   AF-A0A2U0S1B6-F1
#
_cell.length_a   1.000
_cell.length_b   1.000
_cell.length_c   1.000
_cell.angle_alpha   90.00
_cell.angle_beta   90.00
_cell.angle_gamma   90.00
#
_symmetry.space_group_name_H-M   'P 1'
#
loop_
_entity.id
_entity.type
_entity.pdbx_description
1 polymer ?
#
loop_
_entity_poly.entity_id
_entity_poly.type
_entity_poly.pdbx_seq_one_letter_code
_entity_poly.pdbx_strand_id
1 'polypeptide(L)'
;MCLNPDEMLGILLVFVASFMVLFIGTMIFPAMPPGQLICDVFGNSETNYLIAGVSGELFVSGIINGLVWGVIIVLVYSYWRGPSKGKVTLPLWVPGYTTSRSSTAVEREHSKQVDEPSLNTIMKIQDIEAIEGIDYIYGRKLREIGITTLDDLLNVGYTQMGRDYLANNVGVTPTTIRAWVHQAESLR
;
A
#
# COMPACT_ATOMS: atom_id res chain seq x y z
N MET A 1 -2.95 -3.21 8.38
CA MET A 1 -1.66 -3.13 7.68
C MET A 1 -0.82 -4.32 8.13
N CYS A 2 -0.80 -5.41 7.37
CA CYS A 2 0.08 -6.54 7.65
C CYS A 2 1.38 -6.28 6.88
N LEU A 3 2.45 -5.87 7.56
CA LEU A 3 3.78 -5.82 6.93
C LEU A 3 4.24 -7.25 6.63
N ASN A 4 4.90 -7.43 5.49
CA ASN A 4 5.46 -8.73 5.14
C ASN A 4 6.54 -9.13 6.16
N PRO A 5 6.70 -10.43 6.47
CA PRO A 5 7.70 -10.90 7.43
C PRO A 5 9.13 -10.48 7.02
N ASP A 6 9.41 -10.39 5.73
CA ASP A 6 10.71 -9.98 5.18
C ASP A 6 10.98 -8.47 5.43
N GLU A 7 9.92 -7.67 5.43
CA GLU A 7 9.98 -6.23 5.70
C GLU A 7 10.14 -5.96 7.19
N MET A 8 9.43 -6.72 8.02
CA MET A 8 9.60 -6.74 9.47
C MET A 8 11.03 -7.10 9.85
N LEU A 9 11.61 -8.12 9.20
CA LEU A 9 13.00 -8.51 9.42
C LEU A 9 13.99 -7.41 9.01
N GLY A 10 13.77 -6.76 7.86
CA GLY A 10 14.62 -5.67 7.40
C GLY A 10 14.59 -4.46 8.36
N ILE A 11 13.41 -4.06 8.84
CA ILE A 11 13.26 -2.95 9.80
C ILE A 11 13.91 -3.32 11.15
N LEU A 12 13.71 -4.54 11.63
CA LEU A 12 14.34 -5.04 12.85
C LEU A 12 15.86 -5.03 12.74
N LEU A 13 16.42 -5.44 11.61
CA LEU A 13 17.87 -5.46 11.40
C LEU A 13 18.44 -4.03 11.41
N VAL A 14 17.77 -3.08 10.74
CA VAL A 14 18.16 -1.66 10.77
C VAL A 14 18.08 -1.08 12.19
N PHE A 15 17.05 -1.44 12.96
CA PHE A 15 16.93 -1.04 14.36
C PHE A 15 18.09 -1.59 15.21
N VAL A 16 18.37 -2.89 15.12
CA VAL A 16 19.44 -3.52 15.92
C VAL A 16 20.81 -2.97 15.54
N ALA A 17 21.08 -2.78 14.24
CA ALA A 17 22.34 -2.22 13.77
C ALA A 17 22.52 -0.77 14.24
N SER A 18 21.49 0.08 14.11
CA SER A 18 21.56 1.47 14.57
C SER A 18 21.68 1.56 16.09
N PHE A 19 20.93 0.75 16.85
CA PHE A 19 21.03 0.65 18.30
C PHE A 19 22.46 0.32 18.74
N MET A 20 23.09 -0.70 18.15
CA MET A 20 24.45 -1.11 18.50
C MET A 20 25.48 -0.01 18.21
N VAL A 21 25.40 0.63 17.04
CA VAL A 21 26.31 1.71 16.66
C VAL A 21 26.17 2.90 17.62
N LEU A 22 24.95 3.29 17.96
CA LEU A 22 24.68 4.43 18.84
C LEU A 22 24.98 4.13 20.31
N PHE A 23 24.78 2.88 20.74
CA PHE A 23 25.17 2.42 22.07
C PHE A 23 26.69 2.49 22.24
N ILE A 24 27.45 1.93 21.29
CA ILE A 24 28.91 2.02 21.27
C ILE A 24 29.37 3.47 21.16
N GLY A 25 28.72 4.26 20.30
CA GLY A 25 28.99 5.69 20.16
C GLY A 25 28.79 6.47 21.47
N THR A 26 27.77 6.14 22.25
CA THR A 26 27.50 6.76 23.56
C THR A 26 28.53 6.34 24.60
N MET A 27 29.03 5.10 24.54
CA MET A 27 30.14 4.66 25.40
C MET A 27 31.44 5.42 25.13
N ILE A 28 31.66 5.87 23.90
CA ILE A 28 32.83 6.67 23.52
C ILE A 28 32.59 8.17 23.81
N PHE A 29 31.37 8.65 23.56
CA PHE A 29 30.96 10.05 23.72
C PHE A 29 29.77 10.15 24.69
N PRO A 30 30.03 10.20 26.00
CA PRO A 30 28.99 10.12 27.03
C PRO A 30 28.10 11.36 27.11
N ALA A 31 28.55 12.48 26.53
CA ALA A 31 27.83 13.74 26.53
C ALA A 31 26.67 13.83 25.51
N MET A 32 26.18 12.70 24.99
CA MET A 32 25.08 12.71 24.02
C MET A 32 23.71 12.81 24.71
N PRO A 33 22.90 13.85 24.41
CA PRO A 33 21.51 13.91 24.83
C PRO A 33 20.63 12.94 24.00
N PRO A 34 19.49 12.44 24.53
CA PRO A 34 18.83 12.82 25.78
C PRO A 34 19.20 11.98 27.02
N GLY A 35 20.00 10.91 26.89
CA GLY A 35 20.28 9.97 27.97
C GLY A 35 20.87 10.62 29.21
N GLN A 36 21.84 11.52 29.03
CA GLN A 36 22.42 12.28 30.13
C GLN A 36 21.40 13.19 30.82
N LEU A 37 20.55 13.90 30.06
CA LEU A 37 19.51 14.77 30.63
C LEU A 37 18.50 13.99 31.48
N ILE A 38 18.16 12.76 31.08
CA ILE A 38 17.25 11.91 31.83
C ILE A 38 17.95 11.34 33.06
N CYS A 39 19.20 10.89 32.93
CA CYS A 39 20.00 10.43 34.07
C CYS A 39 20.20 11.55 35.10
N ASP A 40 20.44 12.80 34.69
CA ASP A 40 20.62 13.93 35.59
C ASP A 40 19.32 14.32 36.31
N VAL A 41 18.17 14.27 35.61
CA VAL A 41 16.86 14.63 36.17
C VAL A 41 16.33 13.58 37.15
N PHE A 42 16.63 12.30 36.94
CA PHE A 42 16.16 11.19 37.79
C PHE A 42 17.23 10.68 38.76
N GLY A 43 18.51 10.96 38.51
CA GLY A 43 19.68 10.40 39.18
C GLY A 43 20.40 11.42 40.06
N ASN A 44 19.65 12.19 40.84
CA ASN A 44 20.12 13.22 41.78
C ASN A 44 21.01 12.67 42.92
N SER A 45 21.43 11.42 42.84
CA SER A 45 22.30 10.75 43.80
C SER A 45 23.42 10.11 43.00
N GLU A 46 24.65 10.58 43.22
CA GLU A 46 25.92 10.04 42.71
C GLU A 46 26.12 8.57 43.13
N THR A 47 25.25 7.70 42.63
CA THR A 47 25.31 6.28 42.89
C THR A 47 26.37 5.74 41.95
N ASN A 48 27.59 5.61 42.47
CA ASN A 48 28.69 4.93 41.81
C ASN A 48 28.40 3.42 41.78
N TYR A 49 27.37 3.00 41.04
CA TYR A 49 27.13 1.59 40.76
C TYR A 49 27.91 1.20 39.50
N LEU A 50 28.81 0.23 39.67
CA LEU A 50 29.61 -0.32 38.58
C LEU A 50 28.90 -1.57 38.04
N ILE A 51 28.51 -1.55 36.77
CA ILE A 51 27.95 -2.72 36.08
C ILE A 51 29.05 -3.25 35.17
N ALA A 52 29.56 -4.45 35.47
CA ALA A 52 30.64 -5.08 34.70
C ALA A 52 31.91 -4.21 34.52
N GLY A 53 32.24 -3.38 35.52
CA GLY A 53 33.41 -2.50 35.50
C GLY A 53 33.22 -1.16 34.78
N VAL A 54 32.03 -0.91 34.23
CA VAL A 54 31.66 0.37 33.59
C VAL A 54 30.72 1.15 34.51
N SER A 55 30.81 2.49 34.50
CA SER A 55 29.86 3.33 35.24
C SER A 55 28.44 3.00 34.80
N GLY A 56 27.59 2.65 35.77
CA GLY A 56 26.22 2.25 35.48
C GLY A 56 25.40 3.38 34.86
N GLU A 57 25.74 4.63 35.15
CA GLU A 57 25.15 5.80 34.50
C GLU A 57 25.45 5.84 32.99
N LEU A 58 26.68 5.52 32.59
CA LEU A 58 27.07 5.41 31.17
C LEU A 58 26.30 4.28 30.49
N PHE A 59 26.14 3.16 31.19
CA PHE A 59 25.40 2.02 30.68
C PHE A 59 23.92 2.34 30.46
N VAL A 60 23.27 2.97 31.45
CA VAL A 60 21.86 3.38 31.36
C VAL A 60 21.66 4.48 30.31
N SER A 61 22.52 5.50 30.30
CA SER A 61 22.51 6.55 29.28
C SER A 61 22.69 5.98 27.87
N GLY A 62 23.60 5.02 27.70
CA GLY A 62 23.80 4.29 26.45
C GLY A 62 22.55 3.56 25.97
N ILE A 63 21.84 2.85 26.86
CA ILE A 63 20.60 2.15 26.52
C ILE A 63 19.52 3.16 26.08
N ILE A 64 19.34 4.24 26.85
CA ILE A 64 18.34 5.26 26.58
C ILE A 64 18.62 5.92 25.23
N ASN A 65 19.86 6.34 24.98
CA ASN A 65 20.27 6.95 23.73
C ASN A 65 20.11 5.99 22.54
N GLY A 66 20.60 4.76 22.67
CA GLY A 66 20.46 3.76 21.63
C GLY A 66 19.00 3.50 21.26
N LEU A 67 18.11 3.45 22.25
CA LEU A 67 16.68 3.20 22.03
C LEU A 67 15.98 4.40 21.40
N VAL A 68 16.18 5.60 21.95
CA VAL A 68 15.53 6.83 21.44
C VAL A 68 15.97 7.11 20.00
N TRP A 69 17.27 7.13 19.75
CA TRP A 69 17.81 7.39 18.42
C TRP A 69 17.53 6.23 17.45
N GLY A 70 17.55 4.98 17.93
CA GLY A 70 17.15 3.82 17.12
C GLY A 70 15.70 3.91 16.64
N VAL A 71 14.77 4.31 17.51
CA VAL A 71 13.37 4.53 17.13
C VAL A 71 13.23 5.69 16.14
N ILE A 72 13.91 6.81 16.37
CA ILE A 72 13.90 7.97 15.45
C ILE A 72 14.41 7.55 14.07
N ILE A 73 15.54 6.85 13.99
CA ILE A 73 16.11 6.37 12.73
C ILE A 73 15.15 5.42 12.02
N VAL A 74 14.52 4.48 12.74
CA VAL A 74 13.52 3.57 12.15
C VAL A 74 12.31 4.33 11.61
N LEU A 75 11.82 5.34 12.32
CA LEU A 75 10.71 6.17 11.87
C LEU A 75 11.09 6.96 10.61
N VAL A 76 12.26 7.60 10.60
CA VAL A 76 12.77 8.33 9.42
C VAL A 76 12.97 7.38 8.24
N TYR A 77 13.57 6.23 8.49
CA TYR A 77 13.78 5.19 7.48
C TYR A 77 12.45 4.68 6.91
N SER A 78 11.47 4.43 7.77
CA SER A 78 10.12 4.01 7.38
C SER A 78 9.42 5.09 6.56
N TYR A 79 9.58 6.36 6.95
CA TYR A 79 9.05 7.50 6.21
C TYR A 79 9.68 7.65 4.82
N TRP A 80 11.02 7.54 4.73
CA TRP A 80 11.76 7.68 3.47
C TRP A 80 11.55 6.51 2.50
N ARG A 81 11.45 5.29 3.02
CA ARG A 81 11.27 4.09 2.20
C ARG A 81 9.91 4.08 1.48
N GLY A 82 8.97 4.90 1.94
CA GLY A 82 7.63 5.00 1.38
C GLY A 82 6.81 3.72 1.61
N PRO A 83 5.48 3.76 1.41
CA PRO A 83 4.67 2.56 1.44
C PRO A 83 5.23 1.58 0.40
N SER A 84 5.63 0.40 0.86
CA SER A 84 6.14 -0.65 -0.01
C SER A 84 5.10 -0.88 -1.10
N LYS A 85 5.43 -0.46 -2.33
CA LYS A 85 4.67 -0.86 -3.51
C LYS A 85 4.95 -2.34 -3.64
N GLY A 86 4.16 -3.15 -2.93
CA GLY A 86 4.16 -4.59 -3.05
C GLY A 86 4.18 -4.86 -4.53
N LYS A 87 5.24 -5.52 -4.99
CA LYS A 87 5.31 -5.99 -6.36
C LYS A 87 4.18 -6.99 -6.42
N VAL A 88 3.02 -6.56 -6.93
CA VAL A 88 2.02 -7.47 -7.42
C VAL A 88 2.76 -8.16 -8.57
N THR A 89 3.40 -9.28 -8.26
CA THR A 89 3.69 -10.29 -9.26
C THR A 89 2.32 -10.72 -9.73
N LEU A 90 1.80 -9.97 -10.69
CA LEU A 90 0.75 -10.45 -11.57
C LEU A 90 1.29 -11.79 -12.09
N PRO A 91 0.57 -12.91 -11.93
CA PRO A 91 0.78 -13.99 -12.86
C PRO A 91 0.46 -13.37 -14.23
N LEU A 92 1.49 -12.95 -14.95
CA LEU A 92 1.41 -12.60 -16.36
C LEU A 92 1.08 -13.91 -17.07
N TRP A 93 -0.18 -14.34 -16.98
CA TRP A 93 -0.76 -15.19 -17.97
C TRP A 93 -1.12 -14.29 -19.13
N VAL A 94 -0.22 -14.24 -20.11
CA VAL A 94 -0.48 -13.63 -21.41
C VAL A 94 -1.34 -14.64 -22.17
N PRO A 95 -2.63 -14.37 -22.44
CA PRO A 95 -3.37 -15.16 -23.40
C PRO A 95 -2.76 -14.88 -24.77
N GLY A 96 -2.29 -15.92 -25.46
CA GLY A 96 -1.88 -15.78 -26.86
C GLY A 96 -3.09 -15.40 -27.71
N TYR A 97 -3.14 -14.15 -28.16
CA TYR A 97 -4.01 -13.75 -29.28
C TYR A 97 -3.15 -13.73 -30.53
N THR A 98 -3.10 -14.87 -31.24
CA THR A 98 -2.79 -14.81 -32.66
C THR A 98 -3.97 -14.14 -33.35
N THR A 99 -3.73 -12.91 -33.80
CA THR A 99 -4.60 -12.20 -34.71
C THR A 99 -4.79 -13.02 -35.99
N SER A 100 -6.01 -12.95 -36.54
CA SER A 100 -6.36 -13.24 -37.94
C SER A 100 -6.67 -14.69 -38.32
N ARG A 101 -7.96 -15.03 -38.28
CA ARG A 101 -8.56 -15.85 -39.34
C ARG A 101 -9.92 -15.27 -39.75
N SER A 102 -9.84 -14.46 -40.81
CA SER A 102 -10.77 -14.35 -41.93
C SER A 102 -12.17 -14.93 -41.71
N SER A 103 -13.13 -14.02 -41.73
CA SER A 103 -14.52 -14.19 -42.15
C SER A 103 -14.71 -15.31 -43.18
N THR A 104 -15.64 -16.21 -42.91
CA THR A 104 -16.67 -16.62 -43.90
C THR A 104 -17.75 -17.47 -43.24
N ALA A 105 -18.99 -17.00 -43.46
CA ALA A 105 -20.22 -17.77 -43.52
C ALA A 105 -20.94 -18.19 -42.23
N VAL A 106 -22.26 -17.95 -42.28
CA VAL A 106 -23.36 -18.46 -41.44
C VAL A 106 -23.50 -17.68 -40.12
N GLU A 107 -24.50 -16.80 -39.97
CA GLU A 107 -25.93 -17.13 -39.88
C GLU A 107 -26.78 -15.89 -40.28
N ARG A 108 -27.86 -16.11 -41.04
CA ARG A 108 -28.92 -15.11 -41.28
C ARG A 108 -29.99 -15.23 -40.20
N GLU A 109 -30.72 -14.12 -40.03
CA GLU A 109 -32.01 -13.93 -39.35
C GLU A 109 -31.98 -13.51 -37.87
N HIS A 110 -32.14 -12.20 -37.62
CA HIS A 110 -33.44 -11.66 -37.16
C HIS A 110 -33.38 -10.13 -37.13
N SER A 111 -34.23 -9.48 -37.95
CA SER A 111 -34.37 -8.04 -38.01
C SER A 111 -35.19 -7.53 -36.83
N LYS A 112 -34.61 -6.66 -36.01
CA LYS A 112 -35.33 -5.61 -35.29
C LYS A 112 -34.44 -4.37 -35.19
N GLN A 113 -34.81 -3.39 -36.02
CA GLN A 113 -34.62 -1.94 -35.91
C GLN A 113 -33.62 -1.48 -34.82
N VAL A 114 -32.39 -1.24 -35.27
CA VAL A 114 -31.31 -0.59 -34.52
C VAL A 114 -31.58 0.90 -34.54
N ASP A 115 -32.06 1.47 -33.44
CA ASP A 115 -31.85 2.88 -33.17
C ASP A 115 -30.34 3.04 -32.98
N GLU A 116 -29.67 3.58 -34.00
CA GLU A 116 -28.22 3.83 -33.97
C GLU A 116 -27.92 4.71 -32.75
N PRO A 117 -27.18 4.22 -31.73
CA PRO A 117 -26.93 5.00 -30.54
C PRO A 117 -26.11 6.22 -30.96
N SER A 118 -26.70 7.40 -30.79
CA SER A 118 -26.04 8.67 -31.06
C SER A 118 -24.68 8.71 -30.38
N LEU A 119 -23.67 9.31 -31.02
CA LEU A 119 -22.26 9.27 -30.59
C LEU A 119 -22.06 9.78 -29.14
N ASN A 120 -22.97 10.61 -28.63
CA ASN A 120 -23.05 11.04 -27.23
C ASN A 120 -23.49 9.92 -26.27
N THR A 121 -24.32 8.98 -26.72
CA THR A 121 -24.77 7.79 -26.01
C THR A 121 -23.66 6.75 -25.97
N ILE A 122 -22.94 6.53 -27.07
CA ILE A 122 -21.75 5.65 -27.09
C ILE A 122 -20.65 6.19 -26.16
N MET A 123 -20.40 7.50 -26.20
CA MET A 123 -19.42 8.14 -25.31
C MET A 123 -19.86 8.06 -23.83
N LYS A 124 -21.16 8.14 -23.55
CA LYS A 124 -21.71 8.00 -22.19
C LYS A 124 -21.70 6.55 -21.68
N ILE A 125 -21.87 5.54 -22.54
CA ILE A 125 -21.84 4.11 -22.15
C ILE A 125 -20.43 3.66 -21.73
N GLN A 126 -19.39 4.30 -22.26
CA GLN A 126 -18.01 3.92 -21.99
C GLN A 126 -17.44 4.52 -20.71
N ASP A 127 -18.11 5.53 -20.15
CA ASP A 127 -17.71 6.21 -18.92
C ASP A 127 -18.21 5.45 -17.69
N ILE A 128 -17.27 5.14 -16.79
CA ILE A 128 -17.56 4.55 -15.47
C ILE A 128 -18.50 5.39 -14.59
N GLU A 129 -18.67 6.68 -14.90
CA GLU A 129 -19.58 7.61 -14.20
C GLU A 129 -21.05 7.39 -14.61
N ALA A 130 -21.33 6.56 -15.62
CA ALA A 130 -22.68 6.16 -15.98
C ALA A 130 -23.31 5.13 -15.02
N ILE A 131 -22.50 4.54 -14.13
CA ILE A 131 -22.95 3.55 -13.13
C ILE A 131 -23.64 4.27 -11.96
N GLU A 132 -24.85 3.84 -11.63
CA GLU A 132 -25.64 4.42 -10.54
C GLU A 132 -24.96 4.20 -9.18
N GLY A 133 -24.56 5.29 -8.52
CA GLY A 133 -23.83 5.27 -7.25
C GLY A 133 -22.32 5.41 -7.37
N ILE A 134 -21.76 5.51 -8.59
CA ILE A 134 -20.40 6.00 -8.80
C ILE A 134 -20.45 7.52 -8.98
N ASP A 135 -20.31 8.23 -7.87
CA ASP A 135 -20.10 9.68 -7.91
C ASP A 135 -18.70 9.99 -8.49
N TYR A 136 -18.49 11.24 -8.93
CA TYR A 136 -17.23 11.77 -9.45
C TYR A 136 -16.01 11.42 -8.58
N ILE A 137 -16.20 11.39 -7.25
CA ILE A 137 -15.15 11.05 -6.28
C ILE A 137 -14.67 9.61 -6.47
N TYR A 138 -15.59 8.66 -6.67
CA TYR A 138 -15.25 7.25 -6.88
C TYR A 138 -14.73 7.01 -8.29
N GLY A 139 -15.30 7.68 -9.30
CA GLY A 139 -14.80 7.66 -10.67
C GLY A 139 -13.33 8.11 -10.76
N ARG A 140 -12.96 9.19 -10.06
CA ARG A 140 -11.56 9.65 -10.00
C ARG A 140 -10.63 8.59 -9.40
N LYS A 141 -11.02 7.96 -8.28
CA LYS A 141 -10.21 6.92 -7.63
C LYS A 141 -10.03 5.68 -8.52
N LEU A 142 -11.07 5.30 -9.27
CA LEU A 142 -10.98 4.22 -10.25
C LEU A 142 -10.00 4.57 -11.39
N ARG A 143 -9.99 5.81 -11.87
CA ARG A 143 -9.01 6.26 -12.87
C ARG A 143 -7.58 6.28 -12.33
N GLU A 144 -7.38 6.64 -11.05
CA GLU A 144 -6.06 6.62 -10.40
C GLU A 144 -5.46 5.21 -10.33
N ILE A 145 -6.29 4.17 -10.24
CA ILE A 145 -5.85 2.76 -10.30
C ILE A 145 -5.83 2.18 -11.73
N GLY A 146 -6.08 3.01 -12.75
CA GLY A 146 -6.03 2.61 -14.16
C GLY A 146 -7.33 2.00 -14.71
N ILE A 147 -8.44 2.06 -13.96
CA ILE A 147 -9.76 1.64 -14.45
C ILE A 147 -10.45 2.86 -15.06
N THR A 148 -10.37 2.96 -16.38
CA THR A 148 -10.91 4.10 -17.13
C THR A 148 -12.19 3.77 -17.85
N THR A 149 -12.40 2.49 -18.20
CA THR A 149 -13.55 2.04 -18.98
C THR A 149 -14.43 1.07 -18.20
N LEU A 150 -15.66 0.90 -18.68
CA LEU A 150 -16.59 -0.10 -18.15
C LEU A 150 -16.03 -1.52 -18.26
N ASP A 151 -15.36 -1.83 -19.38
CA ASP A 151 -14.71 -3.11 -19.61
C ASP A 151 -13.58 -3.39 -18.61
N ASP A 152 -12.78 -2.38 -18.26
CA ASP A 152 -11.74 -2.51 -17.23
C ASP A 152 -12.34 -2.89 -15.88
N LEU A 153 -13.46 -2.25 -15.51
CA LEU A 153 -14.16 -2.53 -14.25
C LEU A 153 -14.75 -3.94 -14.25
N LEU A 154 -15.36 -4.37 -15.35
CA LEU A 154 -15.89 -5.73 -15.50
C LEU A 154 -14.79 -6.78 -15.42
N ASN A 155 -13.68 -6.57 -16.15
CA ASN A 155 -12.55 -7.49 -16.19
C ASN A 155 -11.93 -7.70 -14.81
N VAL A 156 -11.71 -6.62 -14.06
CA VAL A 156 -11.13 -6.71 -12.71
C VAL A 156 -12.17 -7.21 -11.71
N GLY A 157 -13.40 -6.71 -11.75
CA GLY A 157 -14.45 -6.98 -10.78
C GLY A 157 -15.19 -8.32 -10.94
N TYR A 158 -14.93 -9.07 -12.02
CA TYR A 158 -15.54 -10.39 -12.25
C TYR A 158 -15.21 -11.39 -11.13
N THR A 159 -13.97 -11.36 -10.62
CA THR A 159 -13.51 -12.28 -9.57
C THR A 159 -13.71 -11.71 -8.16
N GLN A 160 -13.89 -12.57 -7.16
CA GLN A 160 -13.99 -12.13 -5.75
C GLN A 160 -12.75 -11.36 -5.30
N MET A 161 -11.56 -11.84 -5.66
CA MET A 161 -10.29 -11.17 -5.34
C MET A 161 -10.18 -9.78 -5.97
N GLY A 162 -10.60 -9.62 -7.22
CA GLY A 162 -10.58 -8.32 -7.88
C GLY A 162 -11.56 -7.33 -7.27
N ARG A 163 -12.73 -7.79 -6.78
CA ARG A 163 -13.65 -6.94 -6.02
C ARG A 163 -13.05 -6.50 -4.68
N ASP A 164 -12.39 -7.41 -3.96
CA ASP A 164 -11.73 -7.08 -2.69
C ASP A 164 -10.57 -6.09 -2.92
N TYR A 165 -9.83 -6.25 -4.01
CA TYR A 165 -8.80 -5.30 -4.45
C TYR A 165 -9.40 -3.91 -4.72
N LEU A 166 -10.45 -3.82 -5.53
CA LEU A 166 -11.11 -2.56 -5.85
C LEU A 166 -11.69 -1.87 -4.62
N ALA A 167 -12.34 -2.64 -3.75
CA ALA A 167 -12.90 -2.17 -2.49
C ALA A 167 -11.84 -1.51 -1.61
N ASN A 168 -10.69 -2.18 -1.43
CA ASN A 168 -9.60 -1.68 -0.60
C ASN A 168 -8.94 -0.41 -1.16
N ASN A 169 -8.78 -0.31 -2.48
CA ASN A 169 -8.14 0.87 -3.09
C ASN A 169 -9.08 2.07 -3.19
N VAL A 170 -10.36 1.84 -3.51
CA VAL A 170 -11.35 2.90 -3.64
C VAL A 170 -11.88 3.35 -2.26
N GLY A 171 -11.78 2.48 -1.25
CA GLY A 171 -12.27 2.72 0.12
C GLY A 171 -13.76 2.46 0.25
N VAL A 172 -14.28 1.46 -0.44
CA VAL A 172 -15.68 1.02 -0.42
C VAL A 172 -15.77 -0.45 -0.03
N THR A 173 -16.96 -0.97 0.23
CA THR A 173 -17.11 -2.40 0.55
C THR A 173 -17.08 -3.26 -0.72
N PRO A 174 -16.65 -4.53 -0.65
CA PRO A 174 -16.70 -5.47 -1.79
C PRO A 174 -18.11 -5.68 -2.34
N THR A 175 -19.13 -5.50 -1.49
CA THR A 175 -20.54 -5.56 -1.88
C THR A 175 -20.93 -4.41 -2.82
N THR A 176 -20.42 -3.19 -2.56
CA THR A 176 -20.62 -2.03 -3.44
C THR A 176 -19.96 -2.26 -4.80
N ILE A 177 -18.72 -2.78 -4.82
CA ILE A 177 -18.06 -3.13 -6.09
C ILE A 177 -18.86 -4.18 -6.86
N ARG A 178 -19.37 -5.21 -6.17
CA ARG A 178 -20.22 -6.22 -6.81
C ARG A 178 -21.46 -5.61 -7.46
N ALA A 179 -22.09 -4.63 -6.81
CA ALA A 179 -23.24 -3.92 -7.38
C ALA A 179 -22.85 -3.15 -8.64
N TRP A 180 -21.72 -2.45 -8.63
CA TRP A 180 -21.21 -1.72 -9.80
C TRP A 180 -20.86 -2.65 -10.96
N VAL A 181 -20.23 -3.80 -10.70
CA VAL A 181 -19.92 -4.81 -11.73
C VAL A 181 -21.21 -5.37 -12.35
N HIS A 182 -22.22 -5.67 -11.54
CA HIS A 182 -23.51 -6.16 -12.04
C HIS A 182 -24.24 -5.09 -12.88
N GLN A 183 -24.17 -3.82 -12.47
CA GLN A 183 -24.72 -2.72 -13.27
C GLN A 183 -23.95 -2.50 -14.57
N ALA A 184 -22.62 -2.59 -14.53
CA ALA A 184 -21.77 -2.52 -15.71
C ALA A 184 -22.09 -3.64 -16.70
N GLU A 185 -22.37 -4.85 -16.21
CA GLU A 185 -22.80 -5.97 -17.05
C GLU A 185 -24.15 -5.71 -17.71
N SER A 186 -25.06 -5.04 -17.00
CA SER A 186 -26.37 -4.63 -17.55
C SER A 186 -26.28 -3.50 -18.59
N LEU A 187 -25.20 -2.72 -18.62
CA LEU A 187 -25.00 -1.61 -19.54
C LEU A 187 -24.28 -2.02 -20.84
N ARG A 188 -23.73 -3.24 -20.87
CA ARG A 188 -23.09 -3.85 -22.03
C ARG A 188 -24.10 -4.41 -23.01
#